data_AF-A0A1G4X2U3-F1
#
_entry.id   AF-A0A1G4X2U3-F1
#
_cell.length_a   1.000
_cell.length_b   1.000
_cell.length_c   1.000
_cell.angle_alpha   90.00
_cell.angle_beta   90.00
_cell.angle_gamma   90.00
#
_symmetry.space_group_name_H-M   'P 1'
#
loop_
_entity.id
_entity.type
_entity.pdbx_description
1 polymer ?
#
loop_
_entity_poly.entity_id
_entity_poly.type
_entity_poly.pdbx_seq_one_letter_code
_entity_poly.pdbx_strand_id
1 'polypeptide(L)'
;MPDRNAELLAADLAARRAAYDTGIAKYHEQHPEAGPHLTRAAIANCNLCDDDGYRGLHSCDHVDRTAAAARGSALVRAQLPPRKDQHR
;
A
#
# COMPACT_ATOMS: atom_id res chain seq x y z
N MET A 1 18.80 22.20 24.73
CA MET A 1 17.37 22.57 24.77
C MET A 1 16.77 22.16 23.43
N PRO A 2 15.66 21.40 23.39
CA PRO A 2 15.00 21.11 22.13
C PRO A 2 14.58 22.43 21.45
N ASP A 3 14.69 22.48 20.12
CA ASP A 3 14.35 23.67 19.35
C ASP A 3 12.83 23.84 19.32
N ARG A 4 12.35 24.86 20.05
CA ARG A 4 10.93 25.19 20.17
C ARG A 4 10.26 25.43 18.80
N ASN A 5 10.99 25.96 17.82
CA ASN A 5 10.46 26.17 16.49
C ASN A 5 10.27 24.85 15.74
N ALA A 6 11.20 23.91 15.89
CA ALA A 6 11.08 22.57 15.33
C ALA A 6 9.89 21.81 15.95
N GLU A 7 9.65 21.96 17.25
CA GLU A 7 8.47 21.39 17.92
C GLU A 7 7.17 21.96 17.38
N LEU A 8 7.08 23.28 17.19
CA LEU A 8 5.90 23.93 16.65
C LEU A 8 5.63 23.51 15.20
N LEU A 9 6.68 23.38 14.39
CA LEU A 9 6.55 22.87 13.02
C LEU A 9 6.03 21.42 13.00
N ALA A 10 6.59 20.56 13.86
CA ALA A 10 6.16 19.17 13.95
C ALA A 10 4.68 19.07 14.40
N ALA A 11 4.26 19.91 15.34
CA ALA A 11 2.88 19.99 15.78
C ALA A 11 1.93 20.46 14.67
N ASP A 12 2.32 21.47 13.88
CA ASP A 12 1.52 21.93 12.73
C ASP A 12 1.38 20.85 11.66
N LEU A 13 2.50 20.18 11.31
CA LEU A 13 2.48 19.07 10.35
C LEU A 13 1.58 17.92 10.82
N ALA A 14 1.66 17.57 12.10
CA ALA A 14 0.79 16.55 12.68
C ALA A 14 -0.69 16.95 12.62
N ALA A 15 -1.01 18.21 12.94
CA ALA A 15 -2.37 18.73 12.86
C ALA A 15 -2.91 18.71 11.42
N ARG A 16 -2.08 19.11 10.44
CA ARG A 16 -2.43 19.07 9.01
C ARG A 16 -2.68 17.64 8.53
N ARG A 17 -1.86 16.68 8.93
CA ARG A 17 -2.06 15.26 8.59
C ARG A 17 -3.38 14.73 9.18
N ALA A 18 -3.65 15.02 10.46
CA ALA A 18 -4.89 14.62 11.11
C ALA A 18 -6.14 15.23 10.44
N ALA A 19 -6.06 16.50 10.02
CA ALA A 19 -7.14 17.17 9.31
C ALA A 19 -7.39 16.55 7.92
N TYR A 20 -6.32 16.23 7.19
CA TYR A 20 -6.40 15.55 5.89
C TYR A 20 -7.05 14.16 6.03
N ASP A 21 -6.56 13.34 6.97
CA ASP A 21 -7.11 12.01 7.23
C ASP A 21 -8.61 12.05 7.55
N THR A 22 -9.01 13.02 8.37
CA THR A 22 -10.42 13.25 8.72
C THR A 22 -11.25 13.67 7.50
N GLY A 23 -10.69 14.53 6.64
CA GLY A 23 -11.35 15.00 5.42
C GLY A 23 -11.59 13.86 4.42
N ILE A 24 -10.58 13.02 4.19
CA ILE A 24 -10.68 11.85 3.32
C ILE A 24 -11.73 10.87 3.85
N ALA A 25 -11.73 10.58 5.17
CA ALA A 25 -12.73 9.71 5.76
C ALA A 25 -14.16 10.22 5.51
N LYS A 26 -14.42 11.52 5.75
CA LYS A 26 -15.71 12.15 5.49
C LYS A 26 -16.10 12.12 4.00
N TYR A 27 -15.14 12.33 3.10
CA TYR A 27 -15.39 12.27 1.66
C TYR A 27 -15.88 10.87 1.25
N HIS A 28 -15.25 9.81 1.76
CA HIS A 28 -15.68 8.44 1.51
C HIS A 28 -17.06 8.09 2.11
N GLU A 29 -17.40 8.66 3.27
CA GLU A 29 -18.77 8.54 3.83
C GLU A 29 -19.82 9.19 2.92
N GLN A 30 -19.48 10.31 2.28
CA GLN A 30 -20.39 11.08 1.43
C GLN A 30 -20.50 10.54 0.00
N HIS A 31 -19.45 9.89 -0.51
CA HIS A 31 -19.32 9.45 -1.90
C HIS A 31 -19.05 7.94 -2.02
N PRO A 32 -20.01 7.06 -1.66
CA PRO A 32 -19.85 5.61 -1.78
C PRO A 32 -19.71 5.14 -3.24
N GLU A 33 -20.13 5.95 -4.21
CA GLU A 33 -20.02 5.72 -5.65
C GLU A 33 -18.63 6.06 -6.24
N ALA A 34 -17.81 6.80 -5.49
CA ALA A 34 -16.41 6.95 -5.83
C ALA A 34 -15.78 5.56 -5.73
N GLY A 35 -15.71 4.86 -6.87
CA GLY A 35 -15.22 3.49 -6.98
C GLY A 35 -13.92 3.35 -6.19
N PRO A 36 -13.71 2.24 -5.46
CA PRO A 36 -12.88 2.18 -4.27
C PRO A 36 -11.49 2.75 -4.53
N HIS A 37 -11.30 4.04 -4.25
CA HIS A 37 -9.99 4.55 -3.93
C HIS A 37 -9.71 3.89 -2.58
N LEU A 38 -8.88 2.84 -2.64
CA LEU A 38 -8.72 1.79 -1.64
C LEU A 38 -8.99 2.26 -0.21
N THR A 39 -9.65 1.42 0.59
CA THR A 39 -9.75 1.69 2.03
C THR A 39 -8.35 1.89 2.60
N ARG A 40 -8.23 2.70 3.66
CA ARG A 40 -6.94 2.95 4.32
C ARG A 40 -6.19 1.66 4.68
N ALA A 41 -6.93 0.59 5.00
CA ALA A 41 -6.40 -0.74 5.23
C ALA A 41 -5.82 -1.40 3.96
N ALA A 42 -6.48 -1.26 2.81
CA ALA A 42 -5.97 -1.79 1.55
C ALA A 42 -4.79 -0.97 1.00
N ILE A 43 -4.75 0.35 1.24
CA ILE A 43 -3.56 1.19 0.96
C ILE A 43 -2.40 0.76 1.86
N ALA A 44 -2.62 0.63 3.17
CA ALA A 44 -1.58 0.21 4.11
C ALA A 44 -1.02 -1.19 3.82
N ASN A 45 -1.81 -2.07 3.17
CA ASN A 45 -1.37 -3.38 2.71
C ASN A 45 -0.68 -3.35 1.33
N CYS A 46 -0.71 -2.22 0.61
CA CYS A 46 -0.10 -2.07 -0.70
C CYS A 46 1.29 -1.41 -0.59
N ASN A 47 2.35 -2.20 -0.81
CA ASN A 47 3.73 -1.70 -0.77
C ASN A 47 4.20 -1.10 -2.13
N LEU A 48 3.28 -0.86 -3.07
CA LEU A 48 3.59 -0.42 -4.45
C LEU A 48 3.10 0.99 -4.77
N CYS A 49 2.15 1.50 -3.99
CA CYS A 49 1.55 2.82 -4.15
C CYS A 49 2.00 3.74 -3.02
N ASP A 50 1.77 5.04 -3.19
CA ASP A 50 1.95 6.01 -2.13
C ASP A 50 0.88 5.89 -1.03
N ASP A 51 1.02 6.71 0.01
CA ASP A 51 0.14 6.78 1.18
C ASP A 51 -1.33 7.10 0.83
N ASP A 52 -1.59 7.61 -0.37
CA ASP A 52 -2.92 7.98 -0.87
C ASP A 52 -3.46 6.92 -1.85
N GLY A 53 -2.72 5.83 -2.08
CA GLY A 53 -3.13 4.76 -2.97
C GLY A 53 -2.95 5.11 -4.45
N TYR A 54 -1.98 5.98 -4.79
CA TYR A 54 -1.64 6.34 -6.16
C TYR A 54 -0.27 5.82 -6.57
N ARG A 55 -0.09 5.63 -7.88
CA ARG A 55 1.19 5.37 -8.53
C ARG A 55 1.36 6.38 -9.66
N GLY A 56 1.86 7.55 -9.31
CA GLY A 56 1.87 8.70 -10.23
C GLY A 56 0.46 9.23 -10.44
N LEU A 57 -0.05 9.16 -11.68
CA LEU A 57 -1.41 9.62 -12.03
C LEU A 57 -2.46 8.50 -12.02
N HIS A 58 -2.08 7.29 -11.62
CA HIS A 58 -2.96 6.12 -11.62
C HIS A 58 -3.37 5.75 -10.19
N SER A 59 -4.66 5.57 -9.95
CA SER A 59 -5.17 5.00 -8.70
C SER A 59 -4.78 3.53 -8.59
N CYS A 60 -4.55 3.04 -7.39
CA CYS A 60 -4.16 1.66 -7.14
C CYS A 60 -5.28 0.69 -7.53
N ASP A 61 -4.96 -0.20 -8.46
CA ASP A 61 -5.77 -1.34 -8.88
C ASP A 61 -5.02 -2.68 -8.65
N HIS A 62 -3.92 -2.63 -7.90
CA HIS A 62 -3.05 -3.78 -7.72
C HIS A 62 -3.76 -4.89 -6.95
N VAL A 63 -3.87 -6.05 -7.59
CA VAL A 63 -4.35 -7.28 -6.95
C VAL A 63 -3.15 -8.06 -6.44
N ASP A 64 -3.09 -8.33 -5.14
CA ASP A 64 -2.07 -9.23 -4.60
C ASP A 64 -2.26 -10.66 -5.15
N ARG A 65 -1.33 -11.07 -6.01
CA ARG A 65 -1.30 -12.42 -6.60
C ARG A 65 -0.25 -13.31 -5.94
N THR A 66 0.41 -12.88 -4.86
CA THR A 66 1.50 -13.63 -4.20
C THR A 66 1.08 -15.04 -3.83
N ALA A 67 -0.10 -15.20 -3.22
CA ALA A 67 -0.63 -16.52 -2.86
C ALA A 67 -0.91 -17.39 -4.10
N ALA A 68 -1.43 -16.80 -5.19
CA ALA A 68 -1.67 -17.52 -6.43
C ALA A 68 -0.35 -17.94 -7.10
N ALA A 69 0.63 -17.04 -7.13
CA ALA A 69 1.97 -17.27 -7.68
C ALA A 69 2.73 -18.36 -6.90
N ALA A 70 2.63 -18.36 -5.57
CA ALA A 70 3.23 -19.38 -4.71
C ALA A 70 2.66 -20.77 -5.01
N ARG A 71 1.33 -20.89 -5.12
CA ARG A 71 0.66 -22.14 -5.50
C ARG A 71 1.10 -22.61 -6.89
N GLY A 72 1.07 -21.72 -7.88
CA GLY A 72 1.49 -22.06 -9.24
C GLY A 72 2.95 -22.50 -9.31
N SER A 73 3.84 -21.80 -8.61
CA SER A 73 5.27 -22.13 -8.55
C SER A 73 5.52 -23.50 -7.90
N ALA A 74 4.77 -23.85 -6.85
CA ALA A 74 4.87 -25.17 -6.23
C ALA A 74 4.48 -26.29 -7.20
N LEU A 75 3.39 -26.10 -7.96
CA LEU A 75 2.96 -27.06 -8.98
C LEU A 75 4.02 -27.24 -10.07
N VAL A 76 4.59 -26.15 -10.58
CA VAL A 76 5.64 -26.22 -11.61
C VAL A 76 6.89 -26.93 -11.08
N ARG A 77 7.34 -26.60 -9.86
CA ARG A 77 8.52 -27.24 -9.25
C ARG A 77 8.32 -28.73 -9.02
N ALA A 78 7.10 -29.17 -8.70
CA ALA A 78 6.79 -30.59 -8.55
C ALA A 78 6.90 -31.38 -9.87
N GLN A 79 6.79 -30.70 -11.02
CA GLN A 79 6.86 -31.32 -12.35
C GLN A 79 8.24 -31.18 -13.01
N LEU A 80 9.08 -30.26 -12.54
CA LEU A 80 10.41 -30.06 -13.10
C LEU A 80 11.39 -31.15 -12.62
N PRO A 81 12.17 -31.75 -13.53
CA PRO A 81 13.23 -32.67 -13.13
C PRO A 81 14.33 -31.93 -12.34
N PRO A 82 15.09 -32.63 -11.49
CA PRO A 82 16.21 -32.04 -10.78
C PRO A 82 17.20 -31.38 -11.77
N ARG A 83 17.69 -30.20 -11.37
CA ARG A 83 18.67 -29.44 -12.15
C ARG A 83 19.92 -30.27 -12.39
N LYS A 84 20.30 -30.46 -13.66
CA LYS A 84 21.46 -31.29 -14.07
C LYS A 84 22.82 -30.69 -13.64
N ASP A 85 22.80 -29.45 -13.16
CA ASP A 85 23.92 -28.59 -12.79
C ASP A 85 24.24 -28.56 -11.28
N GLN A 86 23.56 -29.35 -10.44
CA GLN A 86 23.77 -29.38 -8.98
C GLN A 86 24.72 -30.50 -8.48
N HIS A 87 25.60 -31.03 -9.33
CA HIS A 87 26.72 -31.87 -8.88
C HIS A 87 28.01 -31.04 -8.88
N ARG A 88 28.36 -30.48 -7.72
CA ARG A 88 29.72 -30.07 -7.39
C ARG A 88 30.08 -30.59 -6.00
#